data_AF-A0A7R9KU11-F1
#
_entry.id   AF-A0A7R9KU11-F1
#
_cell.length_a   1.000
_cell.length_b   1.000
_cell.length_c   1.000
_cell.angle_alpha   90.00
_cell.angle_beta   90.00
_cell.angle_gamma   90.00
#
_symmetry.space_group_name_H-M   'P 1'
#
loop_
_entity.id
_entity.type
_entity.pdbx_description
1 polymer ?
#
loop_
_entity_poly.entity_id
_entity_poly.type
_entity_poly.pdbx_seq_one_letter_code
_entity_poly.pdbx_strand_id
1 'polypeptide(L)'
;SAHHYRRNYEQAIHFHEQVLRISQEIGDRMIESKAYAGLGHASRCMGDLLQAKRWHERQLNIGLVTKNRFIEGQACSNLGLVYQLLGDFDGALKLHWSHLTISKQLNDSSGMARAYGNIGTAYSSLKSSHQNKSTADTPLSGGTPSPSSTIASRPHNKPLHTVGTYSV
;
A
#
# COMPACT_ATOMS: atom_id res chain seq x y z
N SER A 1 6.36 21.74 5.15
CA SER A 1 6.38 20.32 5.58
C SER A 1 6.83 19.36 4.47
N ALA A 2 6.05 19.13 3.40
CA ALA A 2 6.37 18.12 2.38
C ALA A 2 7.75 18.27 1.68
N HIS A 3 8.20 19.52 1.43
CA HIS A 3 9.49 19.78 0.78
C HIS A 3 10.71 19.27 1.55
N HIS A 4 10.67 19.26 2.89
CA HIS A 4 11.79 18.74 3.70
C HIS A 4 11.92 17.22 3.54
N TYR A 5 10.81 16.49 3.50
CA TYR A 5 10.84 15.04 3.29
C TYR A 5 11.39 14.67 1.90
N ARG A 6 10.94 15.35 0.83
CA ARG A 6 11.48 15.11 -0.53
C ARG A 6 12.99 15.36 -0.60
N ARG A 7 13.46 16.50 -0.09
CA ARG A 7 14.89 16.85 -0.04
C ARG A 7 15.72 15.81 0.75
N ASN A 8 15.17 15.28 1.84
CA ASN A 8 15.83 14.23 2.63
C ASN A 8 15.91 12.89 1.86
N TYR A 9 14.90 12.52 1.06
CA TYR A 9 14.93 11.30 0.25
C TYR A 9 15.86 11.42 -0.96
N GLU A 10 15.93 12.58 -1.60
CA GLU A 10 16.92 12.88 -2.66
C GLU A 10 18.34 12.74 -2.13
N GLN A 11 18.61 13.29 -0.94
CA GLN A 11 19.92 13.16 -0.29
C GLN A 11 20.24 11.72 0.14
N ALA A 12 19.23 10.96 0.61
CA ALA A 12 19.39 9.54 0.93
C ALA A 12 19.72 8.70 -0.32
N ILE A 13 19.09 8.99 -1.47
CA ILE A 13 19.41 8.36 -2.76
C ILE A 13 20.86 8.62 -3.13
N HIS A 14 21.30 9.87 -3.10
CA HIS A 14 22.68 10.22 -3.42
C HIS A 14 23.71 9.45 -2.59
N PHE A 15 23.50 9.33 -1.26
CA PHE A 15 24.38 8.54 -0.41
C PHE A 15 24.31 7.03 -0.70
N HIS A 16 23.12 6.47 -0.95
CA HIS A 16 22.99 5.07 -1.33
C HIS A 16 23.60 4.77 -2.71
N GLU A 17 23.62 5.71 -3.65
CA GLU A 17 24.34 5.59 -4.93
C GLU A 17 25.86 5.57 -4.73
N GLN A 18 26.40 6.37 -3.78
CA GLN A 18 27.83 6.28 -3.44
C GLN A 18 28.17 4.92 -2.83
N VAL A 19 27.35 4.43 -1.89
CA VAL A 19 27.52 3.08 -1.30
C VAL A 19 27.42 2.01 -2.37
N LEU A 20 26.47 2.13 -3.31
CA LEU A 20 26.33 1.20 -4.43
C LEU A 20 27.61 1.16 -5.28
N ARG A 21 28.12 2.32 -5.71
CA ARG A 21 29.33 2.39 -6.55
C ARG A 21 30.53 1.75 -5.84
N ILE A 22 30.79 2.14 -4.59
CA ILE A 22 31.90 1.58 -3.79
C ILE A 22 31.73 0.06 -3.60
N SER A 23 30.51 -0.42 -3.32
CA SER A 23 30.24 -1.85 -3.15
C SER A 23 30.49 -2.68 -4.42
N GLN A 24 30.27 -2.08 -5.59
CA GLN A 24 30.54 -2.70 -6.89
C GLN A 24 32.04 -2.68 -7.22
N GLU A 25 32.76 -1.61 -6.88
CA GLU A 25 34.22 -1.50 -7.01
C GLU A 25 34.95 -2.56 -6.17
N ILE A 26 34.49 -2.83 -4.93
CA ILE A 26 35.09 -3.85 -4.04
C ILE A 26 34.49 -5.25 -4.21
N GLY A 27 33.40 -5.40 -4.98
CA GLY A 27 32.71 -6.67 -5.22
C GLY A 27 31.84 -7.19 -4.05
N ASP A 28 31.57 -6.39 -3.01
CA ASP A 28 30.74 -6.80 -1.86
C ASP A 28 29.25 -6.79 -2.21
N ARG A 29 28.75 -7.98 -2.58
CA ARG A 29 27.35 -8.22 -2.92
C ARG A 29 26.37 -7.98 -1.75
N MET A 30 26.81 -8.12 -0.51
CA MET A 30 25.95 -7.91 0.66
C MET A 30 25.72 -6.42 0.90
N ILE A 31 26.76 -5.59 0.73
CA ILE A 31 26.64 -4.13 0.74
C ILE A 31 25.87 -3.65 -0.51
N GLU A 32 26.13 -4.21 -1.69
CA GLU A 32 25.41 -3.88 -2.93
C GLU A 32 23.89 -4.12 -2.77
N SER A 33 23.50 -5.25 -2.18
CA SER A 33 22.11 -5.54 -1.83
C SER A 33 21.50 -4.52 -0.86
N LYS A 34 22.26 -4.09 0.16
CA LYS A 34 21.77 -3.07 1.12
C LYS A 34 21.59 -1.71 0.45
N ALA A 35 22.47 -1.34 -0.47
CA ALA A 35 22.35 -0.12 -1.25
C ALA A 35 21.07 -0.15 -2.12
N TYR A 36 20.82 -1.25 -2.86
CA TYR A 36 19.58 -1.42 -3.62
C TYR A 36 18.32 -1.39 -2.75
N ALA A 37 18.35 -1.98 -1.55
CA ALA A 37 17.23 -1.90 -0.61
C ALA A 37 16.93 -0.45 -0.17
N GLY A 38 17.98 0.33 0.14
CA GLY A 38 17.86 1.74 0.50
C GLY A 38 17.36 2.63 -0.65
N LEU A 39 17.90 2.44 -1.86
CA LEU A 39 17.44 3.12 -3.07
C LEU A 39 15.98 2.83 -3.37
N GLY A 40 15.57 1.56 -3.32
CA GLY A 40 14.17 1.16 -3.52
C GLY A 40 13.22 1.75 -2.47
N HIS A 41 13.64 1.77 -1.20
CA HIS A 41 12.89 2.41 -0.12
C HIS A 41 12.70 3.93 -0.36
N ALA A 42 13.79 4.64 -0.69
CA ALA A 42 13.74 6.08 -0.92
C ALA A 42 12.92 6.43 -2.17
N SER A 43 13.09 5.72 -3.29
CA SER A 43 12.26 5.88 -4.50
C SER A 43 10.77 5.71 -4.21
N ARG A 44 10.40 4.67 -3.43
CA ARG A 44 9.01 4.44 -2.99
C ARG A 44 8.49 5.59 -2.13
N CYS A 45 9.30 6.13 -1.22
CA CYS A 45 8.92 7.30 -0.40
C CYS A 45 8.77 8.60 -1.20
N MET A 46 9.44 8.74 -2.35
CA MET A 46 9.22 9.85 -3.29
C MET A 46 8.00 9.66 -4.21
N GLY A 47 7.40 8.47 -4.22
CA GLY A 47 6.29 8.09 -5.10
C GLY A 47 6.70 7.45 -6.42
N ASP A 48 8.00 7.27 -6.69
CA ASP A 48 8.48 6.57 -7.89
C ASP A 48 8.50 5.06 -7.65
N LEU A 49 7.34 4.44 -7.86
CA LEU A 49 7.12 3.01 -7.71
C LEU A 49 7.84 2.19 -8.80
N LEU A 50 8.02 2.74 -10.01
CA LEU A 50 8.69 2.04 -11.11
C LEU A 50 10.20 1.94 -10.87
N GLN A 51 10.81 3.01 -10.37
CA GLN A 51 12.21 2.98 -9.99
C GLN A 51 12.43 2.17 -8.71
N ALA A 52 11.51 2.23 -7.74
CA ALA A 52 11.54 1.37 -6.55
C ALA A 52 11.50 -0.13 -6.92
N LYS A 53 10.63 -0.50 -7.87
CA LYS A 53 10.56 -1.86 -8.43
C LYS A 53 11.91 -2.30 -9.00
N ARG A 54 12.51 -1.51 -9.89
CA ARG A 54 13.82 -1.81 -10.51
C ARG A 54 14.93 -2.02 -9.50
N TRP A 55 14.98 -1.21 -8.43
CA TRP A 55 15.99 -1.39 -7.38
C TRP A 55 15.79 -2.70 -6.60
N HIS A 56 14.55 -3.03 -6.21
CA HIS A 56 14.28 -4.30 -5.52
C HIS A 56 14.42 -5.54 -6.43
N GLU A 57 14.22 -5.42 -7.74
CA GLU A 57 14.55 -6.48 -8.71
C GLU A 57 16.06 -6.75 -8.78
N ARG A 58 16.91 -5.71 -8.73
CA ARG A 58 18.37 -5.87 -8.62
C ARG A 58 18.77 -6.48 -7.27
N GLN A 59 18.14 -6.07 -6.18
CA GLN A 59 18.32 -6.68 -4.86
C GLN A 59 17.99 -8.19 -4.89
N LEU A 60 16.89 -8.56 -5.55
CA LEU A 60 16.47 -9.96 -5.70
C LEU A 60 17.47 -10.76 -6.55
N ASN A 61 17.98 -10.18 -7.64
CA ASN A 61 18.98 -10.80 -8.48
C ASN A 61 20.27 -11.13 -7.70
N ILE A 62 20.74 -10.25 -6.81
CA ILE A 62 21.85 -10.57 -5.90
C ILE A 62 21.52 -11.78 -5.03
N GLY A 63 20.35 -11.81 -4.39
CA GLY A 63 19.94 -12.93 -3.53
C GLY A 63 19.96 -14.27 -4.26
N LEU A 64 19.47 -14.28 -5.50
CA LEU A 64 19.46 -15.46 -6.37
C LEU A 64 20.88 -15.88 -6.80
N VAL A 65 21.70 -14.95 -7.31
CA VAL A 65 23.06 -15.23 -7.81
C VAL A 65 24.00 -15.67 -6.69
N THR A 66 23.93 -15.02 -5.52
CA THR A 66 24.71 -15.40 -4.32
C THR A 66 24.10 -16.58 -3.57
N LYS A 67 22.94 -17.08 -3.98
CA LYS A 67 22.10 -18.08 -3.29
C LYS A 67 21.72 -17.69 -1.84
N ASN A 68 21.91 -16.41 -1.47
CA ASN A 68 21.65 -15.89 -0.14
C ASN A 68 20.15 -15.73 0.10
N ARG A 69 19.56 -16.75 0.75
CA ARG A 69 18.15 -16.79 1.12
C ARG A 69 17.69 -15.55 1.89
N PHE A 70 18.52 -14.98 2.77
CA PHE A 70 18.14 -13.80 3.58
C PHE A 70 17.98 -12.54 2.71
N ILE A 71 18.87 -12.34 1.74
CA ILE A 71 18.74 -11.24 0.76
C ILE A 71 17.51 -11.45 -0.12
N GLU A 72 17.31 -12.66 -0.62
CA GLU A 72 16.16 -13.03 -1.45
C GLU A 72 14.82 -12.78 -0.73
N GLY A 73 14.70 -13.20 0.53
CA GLY A 73 13.50 -12.99 1.34
C GLY A 73 13.19 -11.50 1.55
N GLN A 74 14.19 -10.68 1.87
CA GLN A 74 14.00 -9.24 1.99
C GLN A 74 13.57 -8.60 0.67
N ALA A 75 14.21 -8.99 -0.44
CA ALA A 75 13.89 -8.46 -1.75
C ALA A 75 12.46 -8.84 -2.17
N CYS A 76 12.04 -10.09 -1.97
CA CYS A 76 10.65 -10.54 -2.20
C CYS A 76 9.65 -9.75 -1.35
N SER A 77 9.93 -9.53 -0.06
CA SER A 77 9.05 -8.73 0.81
C SER A 77 8.90 -7.29 0.32
N ASN A 78 10.00 -6.62 -0.02
CA ASN A 78 9.99 -5.23 -0.47
C ASN A 78 9.34 -5.07 -1.86
N LEU A 79 9.67 -5.98 -2.79
CA LEU A 79 9.10 -6.00 -4.13
C LEU A 79 7.60 -6.27 -4.06
N GLY A 80 7.14 -7.20 -3.20
CA GLY A 80 5.72 -7.47 -3.00
C GLY A 80 4.93 -6.24 -2.52
N LEU A 81 5.51 -5.42 -1.65
CA LEU A 81 4.90 -4.14 -1.24
C LEU A 81 4.82 -3.14 -2.41
N VAL A 82 5.83 -3.05 -3.27
CA VAL A 82 5.79 -2.19 -4.47
C VAL A 82 4.73 -2.68 -5.46
N TYR A 83 4.59 -3.99 -5.66
CA TYR A 83 3.55 -4.57 -6.51
C TYR A 83 2.13 -4.28 -5.99
N GLN A 84 1.89 -4.33 -4.66
CA GLN A 84 0.61 -3.87 -4.08
C GLN A 84 0.32 -2.40 -4.36
N LEU A 85 1.33 -1.53 -4.25
CA LEU A 85 1.18 -0.09 -4.53
C LEU A 85 0.96 0.21 -6.02
N LEU A 86 1.44 -0.66 -6.91
CA LEU A 86 1.16 -0.62 -8.35
C LEU A 86 -0.20 -1.25 -8.73
N GLY A 87 -0.94 -1.84 -7.78
CA GLY A 87 -2.21 -2.52 -8.01
C GLY A 87 -2.12 -3.94 -8.57
N ASP A 88 -0.92 -4.50 -8.73
CA ASP A 88 -0.71 -5.90 -9.12
C ASP A 88 -0.69 -6.80 -7.86
N PHE A 89 -1.89 -7.12 -7.38
CA PHE A 89 -2.08 -7.92 -6.18
C PHE A 89 -1.71 -9.40 -6.38
N ASP A 90 -1.84 -9.93 -7.60
CA ASP A 90 -1.44 -11.31 -7.94
C ASP A 90 0.09 -11.48 -7.93
N GLY A 91 0.82 -10.52 -8.52
CA GLY A 91 2.28 -10.45 -8.44
C GLY A 91 2.76 -10.27 -7.00
N ALA A 92 2.11 -9.39 -6.23
CA ALA A 92 2.41 -9.22 -4.82
C ALA A 92 2.21 -10.48 -3.98
N LEU A 93 1.09 -11.21 -4.17
CA LEU A 93 0.81 -12.45 -3.44
C LEU A 93 1.91 -13.48 -3.68
N LYS A 94 2.33 -13.69 -4.94
CA LYS A 94 3.44 -14.61 -5.28
C LYS A 94 4.75 -14.25 -4.55
N LEU A 95 5.07 -12.97 -4.48
CA LEU A 95 6.27 -12.46 -3.80
C LEU A 95 6.17 -12.63 -2.27
N HIS A 96 5.02 -12.37 -1.65
CA HIS A 96 4.84 -12.57 -0.21
C HIS A 96 4.80 -14.05 0.19
N TRP A 97 4.29 -14.94 -0.67
CA TRP A 97 4.40 -16.40 -0.50
C TRP A 97 5.84 -16.90 -0.60
N SER A 98 6.63 -16.34 -1.54
CA SER A 98 8.07 -16.60 -1.64
C SER A 98 8.80 -16.15 -0.36
N HIS A 99 8.55 -14.92 0.11
CA HIS A 99 9.08 -14.42 1.37
C HIS A 99 8.70 -15.31 2.57
N LEU A 100 7.44 -15.73 2.71
CA LEU A 100 7.00 -16.64 3.77
C LEU A 100 7.75 -17.98 3.73
N THR A 101 7.93 -18.54 2.53
CA THR A 101 8.65 -19.82 2.34
C THR A 101 10.11 -19.70 2.76
N ILE A 102 10.76 -18.59 2.41
CA ILE A 102 12.13 -18.27 2.80
C ILE A 102 12.24 -18.03 4.31
N SER A 103 11.33 -17.27 4.92
CA SER A 103 11.33 -17.05 6.37
C SER A 103 11.14 -18.36 7.15
N LYS A 104 10.34 -19.31 6.64
CA LYS A 104 10.24 -20.66 7.19
C LYS A 104 11.56 -21.42 7.11
N GLN A 105 12.26 -21.37 5.96
CA GLN A 105 13.58 -22.01 5.78
C GLN A 105 14.67 -21.41 6.68
N LEU A 106 14.54 -20.13 7.05
CA LEU A 106 15.48 -19.40 7.91
C LEU A 106 15.07 -19.39 9.39
N ASN A 107 13.96 -20.04 9.76
CA ASN A 107 13.33 -19.97 11.09
C ASN A 107 13.08 -18.52 11.59
N ASP A 108 12.89 -17.56 10.67
CA ASP A 108 12.63 -16.15 10.98
C ASP A 108 11.14 -15.92 11.30
N SER A 109 10.80 -16.01 12.59
CA SER A 109 9.45 -15.73 13.09
C SER A 109 8.95 -14.30 12.78
N SER A 110 9.85 -13.31 12.70
CA SER A 110 9.50 -11.92 12.37
C SER A 110 9.19 -11.75 10.89
N GLY A 111 10.00 -12.37 10.02
CA GLY A 111 9.74 -12.50 8.59
C GLY A 111 8.43 -13.23 8.30
N MET A 112 8.17 -14.35 8.97
CA MET A 112 6.90 -15.09 8.85
C MET A 112 5.70 -14.22 9.23
N ALA A 113 5.74 -13.52 10.37
CA ALA A 113 4.66 -12.63 10.81
C ALA A 113 4.38 -11.51 9.80
N ARG A 114 5.44 -10.85 9.30
CA ARG A 114 5.33 -9.82 8.25
C ARG A 114 4.75 -10.39 6.95
N ALA A 115 5.20 -11.57 6.54
CA ALA A 115 4.71 -12.22 5.32
C ALA A 115 3.21 -12.55 5.41
N TYR A 116 2.73 -13.14 6.52
CA TYR A 116 1.31 -13.39 6.72
C TYR A 116 0.47 -12.10 6.72
N GLY A 117 0.94 -11.04 7.40
CA GLY A 117 0.26 -9.73 7.40
C GLY A 117 0.15 -9.11 6.00
N ASN A 118 1.23 -9.19 5.22
CA ASN A 118 1.24 -8.73 3.83
C ASN A 118 0.31 -9.56 2.93
N ILE A 119 0.29 -10.89 3.08
CA ILE A 119 -0.62 -11.80 2.34
C ILE A 119 -2.08 -11.44 2.63
N GLY A 120 -2.46 -11.28 3.90
CA GLY A 120 -3.83 -10.91 4.29
C GLY A 120 -4.25 -9.53 3.76
N THR A 121 -3.32 -8.58 3.76
CA THR A 121 -3.53 -7.25 3.15
C THR A 121 -3.75 -7.35 1.64
N ALA A 122 -2.92 -8.11 0.93
CA ALA A 122 -3.03 -8.30 -0.52
C ALA A 122 -4.34 -8.99 -0.92
N TYR A 123 -4.78 -10.04 -0.21
CA TYR A 123 -6.08 -10.68 -0.44
C TYR A 123 -7.26 -9.72 -0.24
N SER A 124 -7.20 -8.88 0.79
CA SER A 124 -8.24 -7.89 1.07
C SER A 124 -8.34 -6.84 -0.06
N SER A 125 -7.19 -6.37 -0.56
CA SER A 125 -7.12 -5.45 -1.70
C SER A 125 -7.60 -6.09 -3.02
N LEU A 126 -7.22 -7.34 -3.29
CA LEU A 126 -7.66 -8.11 -4.45
C LEU A 126 -9.20 -8.25 -4.47
N LYS A 127 -9.79 -8.71 -3.36
CA LYS A 127 -11.26 -8.85 -3.24
C LYS A 127 -11.98 -7.53 -3.50
N SER A 128 -11.50 -6.44 -2.90
CA SER A 128 -12.05 -5.09 -3.08
C SER A 128 -11.98 -4.63 -4.54
N SER A 129 -10.90 -4.98 -5.24
CA SER A 129 -10.69 -4.64 -6.66
C SER A 129 -11.61 -5.40 -7.61
N HIS A 130 -11.95 -6.66 -7.30
CA HIS A 130 -12.97 -7.41 -8.04
C HIS A 130 -14.39 -6.88 -7.79
N GLN A 131 -14.71 -6.53 -6.53
CA GLN A 131 -16.01 -5.95 -6.17
C GLN A 131 -16.29 -4.66 -6.97
N ASN A 132 -15.29 -3.78 -7.09
CA ASN A 132 -15.40 -2.48 -7.76
C ASN A 132 -15.58 -2.60 -9.29
N LYS A 133 -14.99 -3.63 -9.92
CA LYS A 133 -15.22 -3.93 -11.34
C LYS A 133 -16.66 -4.40 -11.60
N SER A 134 -17.17 -5.30 -10.75
CA SER A 134 -18.55 -5.79 -10.85
C SER A 134 -19.61 -4.68 -10.74
N THR A 135 -19.34 -3.61 -9.99
CA THR A 135 -20.22 -2.43 -9.90
C THR A 135 -20.08 -1.45 -11.07
N ALA A 136 -18.96 -1.47 -11.79
CA ALA A 136 -18.74 -0.60 -12.95
C ALA A 136 -19.37 -1.15 -14.25
N ASP A 137 -19.52 -2.46 -14.36
CA ASP A 137 -20.12 -3.14 -15.53
C ASP A 137 -21.66 -3.15 -15.51
N THR A 138 -22.31 -2.55 -14.50
CA THR A 138 -23.77 -2.33 -14.51
C THR A 138 -24.07 -1.10 -15.36
N PRO A 139 -24.79 -1.21 -16.50
CA PRO A 139 -25.15 -0.04 -17.27
C PRO A 139 -25.99 0.92 -16.42
N LEU A 140 -25.71 2.22 -16.51
CA LEU A 140 -26.62 3.28 -16.07
C LEU A 140 -27.88 3.25 -16.96
N SER A 141 -28.75 2.26 -16.72
CA SER A 141 -30.08 2.19 -17.30
C SER A 141 -30.89 3.35 -16.76
N GLY A 142 -31.30 4.26 -17.64
CA GLY A 142 -31.97 5.49 -17.26
C GLY A 142 -33.29 5.24 -16.51
N GLY A 143 -33.43 5.87 -15.35
CA GLY A 143 -34.64 5.93 -14.55
C GLY A 143 -35.00 7.38 -14.25
N THR A 144 -35.84 7.95 -15.11
CA THR A 144 -36.39 9.31 -15.11
C THR A 144 -36.63 9.96 -13.73
N PRO A 145 -36.32 11.27 -13.54
CA PRO A 145 -36.90 12.03 -12.45
C PRO A 145 -38.39 12.29 -12.74
N SER A 146 -39.27 11.83 -11.85
CA SER A 146 -40.72 12.02 -11.93
C SER A 146 -41.24 12.82 -10.72
N PRO A 147 -42.36 13.55 -10.86
CA PRO A 147 -42.39 14.94 -10.40
C PRO A 147 -43.15 15.22 -9.10
N SER A 148 -42.85 16.41 -8.57
CA SER A 148 -43.68 17.33 -7.78
C SER A 148 -45.07 16.87 -7.30
N SER A 149 -45.25 16.83 -5.97
CA SER A 149 -46.56 16.97 -5.32
C SER A 149 -46.60 18.23 -4.44
N THR A 150 -46.98 19.36 -5.05
CA THR A 150 -47.24 20.62 -4.34
C THR A 150 -48.69 20.65 -3.82
N ILE A 151 -48.88 20.40 -2.53
CA ILE A 151 -50.09 20.78 -1.76
C ILE A 151 -49.60 21.31 -0.41
N ALA A 152 -49.36 22.61 -0.27
CA ALA A 152 -50.34 23.68 -0.01
C ALA A 152 -50.64 23.86 1.50
N SER A 153 -50.32 25.06 1.99
CA SER A 153 -50.39 25.47 3.40
C SER A 153 -51.79 25.90 3.83
N ARG A 154 -52.18 25.61 5.08
CA ARG A 154 -52.93 26.58 5.92
C ARG A 154 -52.89 26.22 7.42
N PRO A 155 -52.81 27.22 8.33
CA PRO A 155 -52.86 27.00 9.77
C PRO A 155 -54.28 27.15 10.33
N HIS A 156 -54.58 26.55 11.48
CA HIS A 156 -55.76 26.87 12.28
C HIS A 156 -55.46 27.05 13.77
N ASN A 157 -56.29 27.89 14.39
CA ASN A 157 -56.06 28.59 15.65
C ASN A 157 -56.75 27.90 16.85
N LYS A 158 -56.36 28.28 18.07
CA LYS A 158 -56.92 27.81 19.36
C LYS A 158 -58.39 28.25 19.57
N PRO A 159 -59.11 27.68 20.57
CA PRO A 159 -59.12 28.24 21.95
C PRO A 159 -58.82 27.17 23.04
N LEU A 160 -58.14 27.42 24.18
CA LEU A 160 -58.38 28.30 25.37
C LEU A 160 -59.29 27.68 26.46
N HIS A 161 -58.72 27.40 27.65
CA HIS A 161 -59.29 27.37 29.03
C HIS A 161 -58.11 26.98 29.97
N THR A 162 -57.51 27.80 30.85
CA THR A 162 -57.93 28.33 32.19
C THR A 162 -58.40 27.20 33.16
N VAL A 163 -57.96 27.05 34.42
CA VAL A 163 -57.55 28.00 35.51
C VAL A 163 -56.62 27.32 36.56
N GLY A 164 -55.71 28.07 37.21
CA GLY A 164 -55.32 27.90 38.64
C GLY A 164 -54.27 26.84 39.02
N THR A 165 -53.50 26.96 40.12
CA THR A 165 -53.27 28.03 41.12
C THR A 165 -51.93 27.83 41.85
N TYR A 166 -51.36 28.92 42.41
CA TYR A 166 -50.62 29.04 43.70
C TYR A 166 -50.40 27.76 44.54
N SER A 167 -49.33 27.53 45.28
CA SER A 167 -48.15 28.32 45.69
C SER A 167 -47.11 27.34 46.30
N VAL A 168 -45.89 27.73 46.70
CA VAL A 168 -45.28 29.08 46.82
C VAL A 168 -44.15 29.22 45.82
#